data_AF-A0A1G7BY08-F1
#
_entry.id   AF-A0A1G7BY08-F1
#
_cell.length_a   1.000
_cell.length_b   1.000
_cell.length_c   1.000
_cell.angle_alpha   90.00
_cell.angle_beta   90.00
_cell.angle_gamma   90.00
#
_symmetry.space_group_name_H-M   'P 1'
#
loop_
_entity.id
_entity.type
_entity.pdbx_description
1 polymer ?
#
loop_
_entity_poly.entity_id
_entity_poly.type
_entity_poly.pdbx_seq_one_letter_code
_entity_poly.pdbx_strand_id
1 'polypeptide(L)'
;MKKPALILTVLSLLALSSPSMAQTETINLWPEGKVPNFKKSDVEEKSVTDAQGILRISGVTVPTIAAYIAPKEKATGAAVMICPGGGYGILAASHEGSDFAKWFNDRGISAFVLKYRLPNEKAMEHQHEVPLMDAMQGMKLIRQNASKWGIDANKIGVMGFSAGGHLAATLSTHYNMGAKASPDGKPNFSILIYPVISFQPVISHGGSRDNLLGPEKSEELIKYYSNELQVSDQTPPAFLVHAMDDTGVPVENSIQYYLALKSKKIPAEMHLYPKGGHGYGMRTEGKGSLANWPEAMAGWLYSAGYMKK
;
A
#
# COMPACT_ATOMS: atom_id res chain seq x y z
N MET A 1 -76.73 30.52 -15.63
CA MET A 1 -75.36 30.90 -15.19
C MET A 1 -75.02 30.16 -13.90
N LYS A 2 -74.05 29.25 -13.94
CA LYS A 2 -73.19 28.81 -12.82
C LYS A 2 -72.11 27.91 -13.45
N LYS A 3 -70.86 28.40 -13.51
CA LYS A 3 -69.67 27.65 -14.00
C LYS A 3 -69.04 26.91 -12.82
N PRO A 4 -68.45 25.72 -13.00
CA PRO A 4 -67.72 25.03 -11.94
C PRO A 4 -66.30 25.59 -11.83
N ALA A 5 -65.79 25.67 -10.60
CA ALA A 5 -64.43 26.09 -10.30
C ALA A 5 -63.47 24.88 -10.44
N LEU A 6 -62.39 25.08 -11.19
CA LEU A 6 -61.31 24.11 -11.35
C LEU A 6 -60.25 24.38 -10.28
N ILE A 7 -60.08 23.48 -9.31
CA ILE A 7 -59.00 23.51 -8.33
C ILE A 7 -57.76 22.88 -8.99
N LEU A 8 -56.71 23.68 -9.16
CA LEU A 8 -55.43 23.24 -9.69
C LEU A 8 -54.50 22.89 -8.51
N THR A 9 -54.30 21.60 -8.24
CA THR A 9 -53.36 21.14 -7.22
C THR A 9 -51.97 21.03 -7.85
N VAL A 10 -51.06 21.93 -7.47
CA VAL A 10 -49.64 21.87 -7.86
C VAL A 10 -48.93 20.89 -6.92
N LEU A 11 -48.54 19.71 -7.43
CA LEU A 11 -47.66 18.78 -6.73
C LEU A 11 -46.19 19.20 -6.97
N SER A 12 -45.54 19.71 -5.93
CA SER A 12 -44.10 19.97 -5.94
C SER A 12 -43.34 18.64 -5.74
N LEU A 13 -42.70 18.12 -6.79
CA LEU A 13 -41.76 17.00 -6.65
C LEU A 13 -40.45 17.51 -6.02
N LEU A 14 -40.26 17.24 -4.72
CA LEU A 14 -38.95 17.28 -4.08
C LEU A 14 -38.17 16.02 -4.49
N ALA A 15 -37.22 16.18 -5.42
CA ALA A 15 -36.25 15.14 -5.73
C ALA A 15 -35.24 15.02 -4.58
N LEU A 16 -35.44 14.02 -3.72
CA LEU A 16 -34.43 13.59 -2.74
C LEU A 16 -33.28 12.92 -3.49
N SER A 17 -32.22 13.67 -3.78
CA SER A 17 -30.96 13.10 -4.26
C SER A 17 -30.23 12.45 -3.08
N SER A 18 -30.39 11.14 -2.91
CA SER A 18 -29.56 10.37 -1.99
C SER A 18 -28.10 10.40 -2.50
N PRO A 19 -27.12 10.81 -1.67
CA PRO A 19 -25.73 10.70 -2.07
C PRO A 19 -25.39 9.22 -2.28
N SER A 20 -24.98 8.87 -3.49
CA SER A 20 -24.41 7.56 -3.77
C SER A 20 -23.10 7.46 -3.00
N MET A 21 -23.09 6.75 -1.87
CA MET A 21 -21.84 6.37 -1.24
C MET A 21 -21.12 5.43 -2.21
N ALA A 22 -19.94 5.83 -2.67
CA ALA A 22 -19.09 4.98 -3.49
C ALA A 22 -18.84 3.66 -2.75
N GLN A 23 -19.34 2.56 -3.30
CA GLN A 23 -19.20 1.24 -2.69
C GLN A 23 -17.76 0.74 -2.93
N THR A 24 -17.03 0.47 -1.85
CA THR A 24 -15.72 -0.18 -1.93
C THR A 24 -15.88 -1.61 -2.44
N GLU A 25 -15.38 -1.89 -3.64
CA GLU A 25 -15.34 -3.25 -4.20
C GLU A 25 -14.17 -4.01 -3.57
N THR A 26 -14.42 -5.16 -2.94
CA THR A 26 -13.36 -6.04 -2.43
C THR A 26 -13.26 -7.29 -3.29
N ILE A 27 -12.06 -7.61 -3.75
CA ILE A 27 -11.78 -8.67 -4.72
C ILE A 27 -10.82 -9.68 -4.09
N ASN A 28 -11.12 -10.97 -4.22
CA ASN A 28 -10.16 -12.03 -3.89
C ASN A 28 -8.98 -11.98 -4.87
N LEU A 29 -7.76 -12.00 -4.35
CA LEU A 29 -6.55 -11.86 -5.19
C LEU A 29 -6.33 -13.07 -6.09
N TRP A 30 -6.69 -14.24 -5.57
CA TRP A 30 -6.59 -15.53 -6.24
C TRP A 30 -7.98 -16.15 -6.37
N PRO A 31 -8.25 -16.95 -7.41
CA PRO A 31 -9.48 -17.72 -7.50
C PRO A 31 -9.65 -18.64 -6.28
N GLU A 32 -10.90 -18.92 -5.95
CA GLU A 32 -11.25 -19.81 -4.84
C GLU A 32 -10.55 -21.17 -4.97
N GLY A 33 -9.94 -21.64 -3.88
CA GLY A 33 -9.17 -22.89 -3.86
C GLY A 33 -7.88 -22.89 -4.69
N LYS A 34 -7.45 -21.74 -5.23
CA LYS A 34 -6.24 -21.59 -6.07
C LYS A 34 -5.22 -20.63 -5.47
N VAL A 35 -5.28 -20.34 -4.18
CA VAL A 35 -4.26 -19.56 -3.47
C VAL A 35 -2.94 -20.36 -3.53
N PRO A 36 -1.89 -19.84 -4.19
CA PRO A 36 -0.65 -20.59 -4.36
C PRO A 36 0.12 -20.69 -3.04
N ASN A 37 0.94 -21.73 -2.86
CA ASN A 37 1.77 -21.88 -1.65
C ASN A 37 0.92 -21.95 -0.37
N PHE A 38 -0.26 -22.57 -0.46
CA PHE A 38 -1.22 -22.74 0.64
C PHE A 38 -1.13 -24.16 1.22
N LYS A 39 -1.07 -24.25 2.55
CA LYS A 39 -1.26 -25.47 3.33
C LYS A 39 -2.59 -25.38 4.08
N LYS A 40 -3.33 -26.49 4.07
CA LYS A 40 -4.49 -26.63 4.95
C LYS A 40 -4.02 -26.47 6.41
N SER A 41 -4.62 -25.51 7.11
CA SER A 41 -4.25 -25.18 8.49
C SER A 41 -5.46 -24.69 9.28
N ASP A 42 -5.27 -24.54 10.59
CA ASP A 42 -6.19 -23.97 11.56
C ASP A 42 -5.93 -22.48 11.82
N VAL A 43 -5.11 -21.82 11.00
CA VAL A 43 -4.81 -20.39 11.14
C VAL A 43 -6.05 -19.57 10.82
N GLU A 44 -6.57 -18.89 11.84
CA GLU A 44 -7.75 -18.02 11.73
C GLU A 44 -7.37 -16.56 11.47
N GLU A 45 -8.08 -15.93 10.53
CA GLU A 45 -8.03 -14.48 10.37
C GLU A 45 -8.79 -13.81 11.52
N LYS A 46 -8.18 -12.82 12.17
CA LYS A 46 -8.81 -12.05 13.25
C LYS A 46 -8.71 -10.56 12.95
N SER A 47 -9.80 -9.85 13.19
CA SER A 47 -9.90 -8.40 13.04
C SER A 47 -10.19 -7.77 14.40
N VAL A 48 -9.30 -6.89 14.86
CA VAL A 48 -9.40 -6.22 16.16
C VAL A 48 -9.19 -4.73 15.97
N THR A 49 -10.14 -3.92 16.44
CA THR A 49 -10.00 -2.46 16.51
C THR A 49 -9.55 -2.09 17.92
N ASP A 50 -8.43 -1.38 18.05
CA ASP A 50 -7.94 -0.92 19.35
C ASP A 50 -8.71 0.30 19.88
N ALA A 51 -8.39 0.71 21.12
CA ALA A 51 -9.01 1.86 21.77
C ALA A 51 -8.76 3.19 21.03
N GLN A 52 -7.78 3.23 20.11
CA GLN A 52 -7.46 4.38 19.28
C GLN A 52 -8.14 4.30 17.90
N GLY A 53 -9.06 3.34 17.70
CA GLY A 53 -9.81 3.16 16.46
C GLY A 53 -9.02 2.47 15.35
N ILE A 54 -7.84 1.92 15.65
CA ILE A 54 -7.01 1.26 14.64
C ILE A 54 -7.46 -0.19 14.46
N LEU A 55 -8.05 -0.47 13.30
CA LEU A 55 -8.24 -1.85 12.82
C LEU A 55 -6.89 -2.51 12.53
N ARG A 56 -6.63 -3.64 13.21
CA ARG A 56 -5.54 -4.57 12.94
C ARG A 56 -6.10 -5.93 12.53
N ILE A 57 -5.52 -6.51 11.48
CA ILE A 57 -5.91 -7.83 10.97
C ILE A 57 -4.72 -8.79 11.13
N SER A 58 -4.91 -9.95 11.73
CA SER A 58 -3.89 -11.00 11.88
C SER A 58 -4.32 -12.29 11.21
N GLY A 59 -3.38 -13.20 10.92
CA GLY A 59 -3.71 -14.55 10.43
C GLY A 59 -4.28 -14.60 9.01
N VAL A 60 -3.97 -13.62 8.16
CA VAL A 60 -4.48 -13.56 6.79
C VAL A 60 -3.90 -14.71 5.95
N THR A 61 -4.74 -15.65 5.55
CA THR A 61 -4.39 -16.77 4.65
C THR A 61 -5.08 -16.67 3.29
N VAL A 62 -6.13 -15.86 3.17
CA VAL A 62 -6.84 -15.56 1.92
C VAL A 62 -6.71 -14.07 1.62
N PRO A 63 -5.88 -13.67 0.63
CA PRO A 63 -5.62 -12.27 0.38
C PRO A 63 -6.72 -11.64 -0.47
N THR A 64 -6.99 -10.36 -0.19
CA THR A 64 -7.96 -9.56 -0.94
C THR A 64 -7.37 -8.21 -1.29
N ILE A 65 -7.96 -7.53 -2.27
CA ILE A 65 -7.66 -6.14 -2.59
C ILE A 65 -8.97 -5.33 -2.59
N ALA A 66 -8.99 -4.25 -1.82
CA ALA A 66 -10.13 -3.35 -1.72
C ALA A 66 -9.90 -2.13 -2.60
N ALA A 67 -10.78 -1.91 -3.57
CA ALA A 67 -10.71 -0.82 -4.55
C ALA A 67 -11.45 0.43 -4.06
N TYR A 68 -10.73 1.54 -3.98
CA TYR A 68 -11.21 2.88 -3.67
C TYR A 68 -11.01 3.72 -4.93
N ILE A 69 -12.03 3.77 -5.79
CA ILE A 69 -11.94 4.41 -7.09
C ILE A 69 -12.20 5.91 -6.96
N ALA A 70 -11.26 6.72 -7.44
CA ALA A 70 -11.38 8.16 -7.39
C ALA A 70 -12.64 8.66 -8.12
N PRO A 71 -13.32 9.70 -7.60
CA PRO A 71 -14.46 10.30 -8.28
C PRO A 71 -14.09 10.75 -9.70
N LYS A 72 -14.96 10.45 -10.68
CA LYS A 72 -14.68 10.64 -12.12
C LYS A 72 -14.29 12.08 -12.46
N GLU A 73 -14.88 13.04 -11.77
CA GLU A 73 -14.66 14.47 -11.94
C GLU A 73 -13.27 14.94 -11.48
N LYS A 74 -12.63 14.20 -10.56
CA LYS A 74 -11.26 14.47 -10.08
C LYS A 74 -10.23 13.54 -10.70
N ALA A 75 -10.67 12.40 -11.23
CA ALA A 75 -9.81 11.31 -11.67
C ALA A 75 -8.66 11.79 -12.57
N THR A 76 -7.46 11.35 -12.21
CA THR A 76 -6.19 11.65 -12.90
C THR A 76 -5.75 10.52 -13.84
N GLY A 77 -6.40 9.35 -13.71
CA GLY A 77 -5.95 8.09 -14.30
C GLY A 77 -4.84 7.40 -13.49
N ALA A 78 -4.29 8.02 -12.44
CA ALA A 78 -3.29 7.38 -11.60
C ALA A 78 -3.92 6.47 -10.54
N ALA A 79 -3.15 5.46 -10.13
CA ALA A 79 -3.54 4.56 -9.05
C ALA A 79 -2.36 4.23 -8.12
N VAL A 80 -2.67 3.89 -6.87
CA VAL A 80 -1.68 3.42 -5.89
C VAL A 80 -2.19 2.16 -5.18
N MET A 81 -1.42 1.08 -5.23
CA MET A 81 -1.64 -0.09 -4.37
C MET A 81 -0.96 0.15 -3.01
N ILE A 82 -1.71 0.04 -1.93
CA ILE A 82 -1.26 0.30 -0.56
C ILE A 82 -1.02 -1.03 0.17
N CYS A 83 0.19 -1.21 0.69
CA CYS A 83 0.60 -2.32 1.53
C CYS A 83 0.72 -1.83 3.00
N PRO A 84 -0.27 -2.15 3.87
CA PRO A 84 -0.22 -1.76 5.28
C PRO A 84 1.00 -2.36 6.00
N GLY A 85 1.49 -1.70 7.04
CA GLY A 85 2.52 -2.23 7.93
C GLY A 85 1.98 -3.23 8.95
N GLY A 86 2.80 -3.50 9.98
CA GLY A 86 2.46 -4.47 11.04
C GLY A 86 3.46 -5.61 11.22
N GLY A 87 4.71 -5.40 10.81
CA GLY A 87 5.79 -6.34 11.09
C GLY A 87 5.65 -7.70 10.44
N TYR A 88 4.85 -7.85 9.37
CA TYR A 88 4.41 -9.15 8.82
C TYR A 88 3.64 -10.06 9.79
N GLY A 89 3.31 -9.60 10.99
CA GLY A 89 2.51 -10.33 11.98
C GLY A 89 1.05 -9.88 12.03
N ILE A 90 0.78 -8.62 11.67
CA ILE A 90 -0.55 -8.03 11.49
C ILE A 90 -0.55 -7.10 10.28
N LEU A 91 -1.74 -6.65 9.87
CA LEU A 91 -1.97 -5.54 8.96
C LEU A 91 -2.60 -4.37 9.71
N ALA A 92 -1.96 -3.21 9.69
CA ALA A 92 -2.49 -1.94 10.19
C ALA A 92 -3.56 -1.36 9.23
N ALA A 93 -4.62 -2.12 8.98
CA ALA A 93 -5.51 -1.98 7.82
C ALA A 93 -6.27 -0.64 7.69
N SER A 94 -6.46 0.09 8.79
CA SER A 94 -7.11 1.41 8.80
C SER A 94 -6.12 2.54 8.51
N HIS A 95 -5.37 2.97 9.53
CA HIS A 95 -4.50 4.16 9.47
C HIS A 95 -3.34 4.08 8.47
N GLU A 96 -2.97 2.89 8.00
CA GLU A 96 -1.96 2.68 6.94
C GLU A 96 -2.58 2.07 5.67
N GLY A 97 -3.91 2.04 5.59
CA GLY A 97 -4.67 1.48 4.47
C GLY A 97 -5.78 2.42 4.04
N SER A 98 -6.98 2.24 4.59
CA SER A 98 -8.17 2.95 4.15
C SER A 98 -8.12 4.47 4.32
N ASP A 99 -7.37 4.99 5.30
CA ASP A 99 -7.19 6.45 5.46
C ASP A 99 -6.36 7.06 4.34
N PHE A 100 -5.32 6.37 3.89
CA PHE A 100 -4.55 6.75 2.71
C PHE A 100 -5.35 6.60 1.43
N ALA A 101 -6.16 5.56 1.34
CA ALA A 101 -7.03 5.36 0.18
C ALA A 101 -7.98 6.55 -0.02
N LYS A 102 -8.61 7.04 1.05
CA LYS A 102 -9.43 8.26 1.04
C LYS A 102 -8.62 9.49 0.66
N TRP A 103 -7.43 9.68 1.25
CA TRP A 103 -6.55 10.80 0.96
C TRP A 103 -6.18 10.90 -0.54
N PHE A 104 -5.91 9.75 -1.18
CA PHE A 104 -5.65 9.67 -2.62
C PHE A 104 -6.90 9.96 -3.44
N ASN A 105 -8.06 9.43 -3.04
CA ASN A 105 -9.33 9.62 -3.74
C ASN A 105 -9.72 11.11 -3.77
N ASP A 106 -9.54 11.82 -2.66
CA ASP A 106 -9.78 13.26 -2.56
C ASP A 106 -8.94 14.08 -3.55
N ARG A 107 -7.82 13.50 -3.99
CA ARG A 107 -6.81 14.04 -4.90
C ARG A 107 -6.89 13.46 -6.31
N GLY A 108 -7.95 12.71 -6.61
CA GLY A 108 -8.20 12.17 -7.94
C GLY A 108 -7.35 10.94 -8.30
N ILE A 109 -6.73 10.29 -7.32
CA ILE A 109 -5.92 9.09 -7.50
C ILE A 109 -6.69 7.90 -6.93
N SER A 110 -6.92 6.87 -7.74
CA SER A 110 -7.54 5.63 -7.26
C SER A 110 -6.57 4.89 -6.33
N ALA A 111 -7.09 4.20 -5.32
CA ALA A 111 -6.27 3.49 -4.35
C ALA A 111 -6.77 2.07 -4.15
N PHE A 112 -5.84 1.16 -3.87
CA PHE A 112 -6.12 -0.26 -3.71
C PHE A 112 -5.45 -0.79 -2.46
N VAL A 113 -6.22 -1.05 -1.40
CA VAL A 113 -5.64 -1.54 -0.13
C VAL A 113 -5.48 -3.05 -0.21
N LEU A 114 -4.23 -3.51 -0.16
CA LEU A 114 -3.88 -4.92 -0.23
C LEU A 114 -3.93 -5.55 1.16
N LYS A 115 -4.87 -6.48 1.35
CA LYS A 115 -4.86 -7.42 2.48
C LYS A 115 -3.99 -8.62 2.10
N TYR A 116 -2.67 -8.45 2.17
CA TYR A 116 -1.72 -9.51 1.80
C TYR A 116 -1.64 -10.58 2.88
N ARG A 117 -1.27 -11.80 2.48
CA ARG A 117 -1.10 -12.91 3.42
C ARG A 117 0.05 -12.64 4.38
N LEU A 118 -0.18 -12.97 5.65
CA LEU A 118 0.82 -12.84 6.70
C LEU A 118 1.60 -14.16 6.81
N PRO A 119 2.94 -14.14 6.64
CA PRO A 119 3.79 -15.32 6.69
C PRO A 119 3.49 -16.23 7.89
N ASN A 120 3.21 -17.51 7.62
CA ASN A 120 2.98 -18.51 8.64
C ASN A 120 3.27 -19.92 8.09
N GLU A 121 4.29 -20.59 8.63
CA GLU A 121 4.72 -21.93 8.21
C GLU A 121 3.65 -23.02 8.31
N LYS A 122 2.64 -22.84 9.19
CA LYS A 122 1.51 -23.76 9.32
C LYS A 122 0.59 -23.66 8.11
N ALA A 123 0.45 -22.47 7.53
CA ALA A 123 -0.48 -22.19 6.43
C ALA A 123 0.21 -22.13 5.05
N MET A 124 1.55 -22.18 5.00
CA MET A 124 2.31 -21.91 3.77
C MET A 124 3.55 -22.80 3.65
N GLU A 125 3.89 -23.24 2.44
CA GLU A 125 5.09 -24.03 2.13
C GLU A 125 6.36 -23.18 2.22
N HIS A 126 6.37 -22.02 1.57
CA HIS A 126 7.45 -21.04 1.59
C HIS A 126 6.88 -19.68 2.00
N GLN A 127 6.74 -19.46 3.32
CA GLN A 127 6.05 -18.30 3.88
C GLN A 127 6.64 -16.94 3.47
N HIS A 128 7.96 -16.87 3.23
CA HIS A 128 8.63 -15.62 2.87
C HIS A 128 8.26 -15.11 1.47
N GLU A 129 7.81 -16.00 0.58
CA GLU A 129 7.45 -15.63 -0.79
C GLU A 129 6.04 -15.06 -0.90
N VAL A 130 5.14 -15.48 0.00
CA VAL A 130 3.70 -15.23 -0.18
C VAL A 130 3.32 -13.76 -0.24
N PRO A 131 3.92 -12.83 0.55
CA PRO A 131 3.53 -11.43 0.48
C PRO A 131 3.89 -10.81 -0.86
N LEU A 132 5.07 -11.14 -1.42
CA LEU A 132 5.50 -10.67 -2.73
C LEU A 132 4.63 -11.23 -3.86
N MET A 133 4.26 -12.52 -3.79
CA MET A 133 3.33 -13.12 -4.74
C MET A 133 1.99 -12.39 -4.75
N ASP A 134 1.46 -12.06 -3.57
CA ASP A 134 0.22 -11.33 -3.44
C ASP A 134 0.37 -9.90 -4.00
N ALA A 135 1.44 -9.19 -3.67
CA ALA A 135 1.67 -7.84 -4.19
C ALA A 135 1.78 -7.82 -5.73
N MET A 136 2.51 -8.77 -6.34
CA MET A 136 2.58 -8.89 -7.81
C MET A 136 1.20 -9.18 -8.42
N GLN A 137 0.41 -10.06 -7.81
CA GLN A 137 -0.93 -10.38 -8.27
C GLN A 137 -1.89 -9.19 -8.12
N GLY A 138 -1.77 -8.41 -7.06
CA GLY A 138 -2.52 -7.17 -6.86
C GLY A 138 -2.25 -6.15 -7.98
N MET A 139 -0.97 -5.88 -8.29
CA MET A 139 -0.58 -5.00 -9.40
C MET A 139 -1.13 -5.50 -10.75
N LYS A 140 -1.05 -6.82 -10.98
CA LYS A 140 -1.60 -7.44 -12.20
C LYS A 140 -3.10 -7.26 -12.30
N LEU A 141 -3.85 -7.48 -11.22
CA LEU A 141 -5.31 -7.26 -11.20
C LEU A 141 -5.67 -5.79 -11.47
N ILE A 142 -4.91 -4.85 -10.90
CA ILE A 142 -5.08 -3.41 -11.17
C ILE A 142 -4.90 -3.11 -12.65
N ARG A 143 -3.83 -3.63 -13.26
CA ARG A 143 -3.58 -3.46 -14.70
C ARG A 143 -4.65 -4.07 -15.58
N GLN A 144 -5.05 -5.31 -15.29
CA GLN A 144 -6.05 -6.02 -16.09
C GLN A 144 -7.43 -5.35 -16.06
N ASN A 145 -7.75 -4.67 -14.95
CA ASN A 145 -9.02 -3.96 -14.77
C ASN A 145 -8.88 -2.44 -14.95
N ALA A 146 -7.75 -1.95 -15.46
CA ALA A 146 -7.47 -0.52 -15.56
C ALA A 146 -8.58 0.23 -16.34
N SER A 147 -9.03 -0.33 -17.47
CA SER A 147 -10.13 0.22 -18.25
C SER A 147 -11.46 0.28 -17.48
N LYS A 148 -11.76 -0.73 -16.66
CA LYS A 148 -12.97 -0.77 -15.82
C LYS A 148 -12.97 0.38 -14.80
N TRP A 149 -11.79 0.72 -14.28
CA TRP A 149 -11.62 1.70 -13.21
C TRP A 149 -11.17 3.09 -13.69
N GLY A 150 -11.05 3.30 -15.01
CA GLY A 150 -10.58 4.57 -15.57
C GLY A 150 -9.12 4.90 -15.20
N ILE A 151 -8.28 3.87 -15.07
CA ILE A 151 -6.88 3.96 -14.69
C ILE A 151 -6.01 3.83 -15.96
N ASP A 152 -4.92 4.61 -16.00
CA ASP A 152 -3.82 4.42 -16.95
C ASP A 152 -2.88 3.35 -16.40
N ALA A 153 -2.71 2.24 -17.14
CA ALA A 153 -1.88 1.12 -16.75
C ALA A 153 -0.38 1.47 -16.57
N ASN A 154 0.04 2.65 -17.04
CA ASN A 154 1.39 3.20 -16.88
C ASN A 154 1.51 4.20 -15.71
N LYS A 155 0.45 4.41 -14.93
CA LYS A 155 0.42 5.31 -13.77
C LYS A 155 0.01 4.58 -12.48
N ILE A 156 0.47 3.34 -12.31
CA ILE A 156 0.15 2.52 -11.13
C ILE A 156 1.39 2.41 -10.24
N GLY A 157 1.34 3.06 -9.08
CA GLY A 157 2.39 2.97 -8.07
C GLY A 157 2.09 1.98 -6.96
N VAL A 158 3.09 1.74 -6.12
CA VAL A 158 2.95 1.01 -4.86
C VAL A 158 3.31 1.92 -3.68
N MET A 159 2.54 1.83 -2.60
CA MET A 159 2.82 2.50 -1.33
C MET A 159 2.96 1.46 -0.23
N GLY A 160 3.88 1.67 0.70
CA GLY A 160 4.02 0.79 1.85
C GLY A 160 4.52 1.50 3.10
N PHE A 161 4.13 0.95 4.26
CA PHE A 161 4.47 1.45 5.59
C PHE A 161 5.23 0.40 6.40
N SER A 162 6.34 0.75 7.06
CA SER A 162 7.06 -0.20 7.91
C SER A 162 7.35 -1.53 7.17
N ALA A 163 6.86 -2.68 7.65
CA ALA A 163 6.92 -3.97 6.95
C ALA A 163 6.16 -4.01 5.60
N GLY A 164 5.07 -3.26 5.45
CA GLY A 164 4.44 -3.04 4.15
C GLY A 164 5.31 -2.19 3.23
N GLY A 165 6.15 -1.31 3.81
CA GLY A 165 7.21 -0.56 3.11
C GLY A 165 8.29 -1.49 2.57
N HIS A 166 8.65 -2.50 3.36
CA HIS A 166 9.51 -3.59 2.89
C HIS A 166 8.87 -4.34 1.73
N LEU A 167 7.60 -4.73 1.84
CA LEU A 167 6.88 -5.38 0.74
C LEU A 167 6.84 -4.51 -0.54
N ALA A 168 6.57 -3.21 -0.40
CA ALA A 168 6.57 -2.28 -1.52
C ALA A 168 7.97 -2.13 -2.17
N ALA A 169 9.03 -2.10 -1.36
CA ALA A 169 10.42 -2.06 -1.84
C ALA A 169 10.83 -3.38 -2.51
N THR A 170 10.43 -4.53 -1.94
CA THR A 170 10.64 -5.86 -2.52
C THR A 170 9.92 -6.00 -3.84
N LEU A 171 8.66 -5.57 -3.94
CA LEU A 171 7.95 -5.54 -5.22
C LEU A 171 8.70 -4.67 -6.25
N SER A 172 9.20 -3.52 -5.83
CA SER A 172 9.93 -2.56 -6.67
C SER A 172 11.28 -3.08 -7.18
N THR A 173 11.85 -4.09 -6.53
CA THR A 173 13.20 -4.61 -6.82
C THR A 173 13.20 -6.06 -7.32
N HIS A 174 12.15 -6.86 -7.03
CA HIS A 174 12.12 -8.31 -7.28
C HIS A 174 11.09 -8.75 -8.32
N TYR A 175 10.19 -7.87 -8.80
CA TYR A 175 9.09 -8.29 -9.71
C TYR A 175 9.58 -9.03 -10.97
N ASN A 176 10.83 -8.83 -11.39
CA ASN A 176 11.46 -9.44 -12.55
C ASN A 176 12.50 -10.52 -12.20
N MET A 177 12.56 -10.99 -10.96
CA MET A 177 13.56 -11.95 -10.50
C MET A 177 13.05 -13.40 -10.46
N GLY A 178 13.90 -14.32 -10.92
CA GLY A 178 13.71 -15.77 -10.79
C GLY A 178 12.49 -16.33 -11.54
N ALA A 179 12.11 -17.56 -11.21
CA ALA A 179 11.05 -18.29 -11.91
C ALA A 179 9.64 -17.71 -11.68
N LYS A 180 9.48 -16.81 -10.70
CA LYS A 180 8.19 -16.20 -10.31
C LYS A 180 8.06 -14.75 -10.80
N ALA A 181 8.96 -14.32 -11.67
CA ALA A 181 8.92 -13.00 -12.28
C ALA A 181 7.57 -12.73 -12.97
N SER A 182 7.04 -11.53 -12.76
CA SER A 182 5.82 -11.04 -13.40
C SER A 182 6.03 -9.58 -13.80
N PRO A 183 6.26 -9.28 -15.10
CA PRO A 183 6.38 -7.90 -15.59
C PRO A 183 5.13 -7.06 -15.26
N ASP A 184 3.94 -7.68 -15.26
CA ASP A 184 2.68 -7.06 -14.82
C ASP A 184 2.65 -6.72 -13.33
N GLY A 185 3.64 -7.16 -12.55
CA GLY A 185 3.87 -6.79 -11.15
C GLY A 185 4.67 -5.49 -10.96
N LYS A 186 5.31 -4.95 -12.01
CA LYS A 186 6.21 -3.78 -11.91
C LYS A 186 5.47 -2.54 -11.39
N PRO A 187 5.86 -1.85 -10.31
CA PRO A 187 5.30 -0.54 -10.02
C PRO A 187 5.87 0.53 -10.96
N ASN A 188 5.06 1.51 -11.36
CA ASN A 188 5.53 2.68 -12.12
C ASN A 188 6.29 3.68 -11.23
N PHE A 189 5.99 3.69 -9.94
CA PHE A 189 6.64 4.48 -8.90
C PHE A 189 6.40 3.84 -7.52
N SER A 190 7.22 4.16 -6.52
CA SER A 190 7.07 3.67 -5.15
C SER A 190 6.99 4.81 -4.12
N ILE A 191 6.20 4.61 -3.07
CA ILE A 191 6.03 5.52 -1.95
C ILE A 191 6.31 4.73 -0.67
N LEU A 192 7.39 5.05 0.03
CA LEU A 192 7.91 4.26 1.14
C LEU A 192 7.92 5.11 2.41
N ILE A 193 7.04 4.78 3.36
CA ILE A 193 6.83 5.56 4.58
C ILE A 193 7.36 4.79 5.79
N TYR A 194 8.35 5.36 6.49
CA TYR A 194 9.17 4.71 7.54
C TYR A 194 9.44 3.23 7.24
N PRO A 195 9.94 2.91 6.01
CA PRO A 195 9.99 1.55 5.53
C PRO A 195 11.04 0.75 6.26
N VAL A 196 10.71 -0.51 6.55
CA VAL A 196 11.77 -1.54 6.64
C VAL A 196 12.31 -1.73 5.22
N ILE A 197 13.62 -1.77 5.06
CA ILE A 197 14.30 -1.95 3.76
C ILE A 197 15.24 -3.14 3.83
N SER A 198 16.03 -3.19 4.88
CA SER A 198 17.14 -4.14 5.01
C SER A 198 16.86 -5.13 6.13
N PHE A 199 17.33 -6.36 5.93
CA PHE A 199 17.40 -7.37 6.98
C PHE A 199 18.82 -7.61 7.49
N GLN A 200 19.79 -6.83 7.00
CA GLN A 200 21.16 -6.84 7.49
C GLN A 200 21.20 -6.52 9.00
N PRO A 201 22.00 -7.23 9.81
CA PRO A 201 21.95 -7.15 11.27
C PRO A 201 22.01 -5.74 11.88
N VAL A 202 22.70 -4.80 11.24
CA VAL A 202 22.95 -3.46 11.79
C VAL A 202 21.72 -2.55 11.74
N ILE A 203 20.90 -2.66 10.70
CA ILE A 203 19.79 -1.73 10.42
C ILE A 203 18.44 -2.45 10.32
N SER A 204 18.40 -3.75 10.61
CA SER A 204 17.19 -4.56 10.49
C SER A 204 16.14 -4.23 11.54
N HIS A 205 14.87 -4.28 11.14
CA HIS A 205 13.78 -4.51 12.06
C HIS A 205 13.59 -6.01 12.29
N GLY A 206 14.17 -6.52 13.38
CA GLY A 206 14.26 -7.96 13.67
C GLY A 206 12.92 -8.69 13.62
N GLY A 207 11.84 -8.09 14.14
CA GLY A 207 10.51 -8.68 14.10
C GLY A 207 9.97 -8.88 12.68
N SER A 208 10.16 -7.90 11.78
CA SER A 208 9.76 -8.05 10.37
C SER A 208 10.57 -9.14 9.67
N ARG A 209 11.88 -9.19 9.92
CA ARG A 209 12.76 -10.21 9.35
C ARG A 209 12.33 -11.60 9.80
N ASP A 210 12.17 -11.77 11.11
CA ASP A 210 11.90 -13.08 11.68
C ASP A 210 10.49 -13.58 11.32
N ASN A 211 9.50 -12.70 11.24
CA ASN A 211 8.17 -13.05 10.75
C ASN A 211 8.20 -13.40 9.25
N LEU A 212 8.90 -12.64 8.40
CA LEU A 212 8.93 -12.93 6.96
C LEU A 212 9.72 -14.22 6.66
N LEU A 213 10.93 -14.33 7.17
CA LEU A 213 11.86 -15.40 6.82
C LEU A 213 11.60 -16.69 7.61
N GLY A 214 11.04 -16.58 8.82
CA GLY A 214 10.86 -17.72 9.71
C GLY A 214 12.14 -18.16 10.43
N PRO A 215 12.11 -19.34 11.07
CA PRO A 215 13.23 -19.86 11.86
C PRO A 215 14.47 -20.17 11.01
N GLU A 216 14.28 -20.68 9.79
CA GLU A 216 15.33 -21.12 8.86
C GLU A 216 15.92 -19.98 8.01
N LYS A 217 16.05 -18.77 8.57
CA LYS A 217 16.60 -17.61 7.84
C LYS A 217 18.09 -17.79 7.53
N SER A 218 18.42 -17.95 6.25
CA SER A 218 19.81 -18.01 5.79
C SER A 218 20.39 -16.63 5.50
N GLU A 219 21.72 -16.52 5.42
CA GLU A 219 22.39 -15.28 5.00
C GLU A 219 21.99 -14.87 3.57
N GLU A 220 21.77 -15.84 2.69
CA GLU A 220 21.29 -15.60 1.33
C GLU A 220 19.89 -15.00 1.34
N LEU A 221 18.97 -15.50 2.16
CA LEU A 221 17.63 -14.93 2.29
C LEU A 221 17.67 -13.53 2.91
N ILE A 222 18.52 -13.31 3.90
CA ILE A 222 18.72 -11.98 4.49
C ILE A 222 19.21 -11.01 3.42
N LYS A 223 20.21 -11.38 2.62
CA LYS A 223 20.73 -10.56 1.53
C LYS A 223 19.69 -10.36 0.44
N TYR A 224 18.96 -11.41 0.07
CA TYR A 224 17.92 -11.38 -0.94
C TYR A 224 16.83 -10.38 -0.57
N TYR A 225 16.32 -10.41 0.66
CA TYR A 225 15.30 -9.46 1.12
C TYR A 225 15.85 -8.12 1.62
N SER A 226 17.16 -7.88 1.58
CA SER A 226 17.72 -6.56 1.85
C SER A 226 17.64 -5.70 0.59
N ASN A 227 16.56 -4.92 0.45
CA ASN A 227 16.15 -4.31 -0.82
C ASN A 227 17.11 -3.25 -1.33
N GLU A 228 17.92 -2.63 -0.47
CA GLU A 228 19.00 -1.72 -0.86
C GLU A 228 20.08 -2.42 -1.70
N LEU A 229 20.26 -3.73 -1.51
CA LEU A 229 21.21 -4.55 -2.28
C LEU A 229 20.64 -5.01 -3.62
N GLN A 230 19.32 -4.88 -3.81
CA GLN A 230 18.59 -5.37 -4.99
C GLN A 230 18.18 -4.26 -5.97
N VAL A 231 18.54 -3.00 -5.68
CA VAL A 231 18.27 -1.88 -6.58
C VAL A 231 19.01 -2.06 -7.91
N SER A 232 18.26 -1.99 -9.00
CA SER A 232 18.75 -2.12 -10.37
C SER A 232 18.25 -0.96 -11.24
N ASP A 233 18.68 -0.89 -12.49
CA ASP A 233 18.16 0.05 -13.49
C ASP A 233 16.66 -0.12 -13.79
N GLN A 234 16.09 -1.25 -13.36
CA GLN A 234 14.66 -1.56 -13.50
C GLN A 234 13.81 -1.08 -12.31
N THR A 235 14.43 -0.67 -11.21
CA THR A 235 13.75 -0.15 -10.02
C THR A 235 13.10 1.22 -10.34
N PRO A 236 11.82 1.44 -9.98
CA PRO A 236 11.12 2.66 -10.34
C PRO A 236 11.52 3.86 -9.46
N PRO A 237 11.16 5.09 -9.88
CA PRO A 237 11.29 6.27 -9.03
C PRO A 237 10.60 6.10 -7.67
N ALA A 238 11.19 6.70 -6.63
CA ALA A 238 10.70 6.53 -5.26
C ALA A 238 10.51 7.84 -4.51
N PHE A 239 9.49 7.91 -3.67
CA PHE A 239 9.31 8.92 -2.63
C PHE A 239 9.47 8.26 -1.26
N LEU A 240 10.29 8.83 -0.38
CA LEU A 240 10.57 8.30 0.94
C LEU A 240 10.29 9.33 2.04
N VAL A 241 9.73 8.88 3.16
CA VAL A 241 9.61 9.68 4.38
C VAL A 241 10.02 8.87 5.58
N HIS A 242 10.78 9.48 6.49
CA HIS A 242 11.16 8.84 7.75
C HIS A 242 11.37 9.88 8.87
N ALA A 243 11.07 9.51 10.11
CA ALA A 243 11.51 10.26 11.29
C ALA A 243 12.90 9.78 11.75
N MET A 244 13.77 10.70 12.16
CA MET A 244 15.10 10.38 12.67
C MET A 244 15.09 9.75 14.06
N ASP A 245 14.05 10.04 14.86
CA ASP A 245 13.85 9.45 16.20
C ASP A 245 13.01 8.16 16.15
N ASP A 246 12.90 7.53 14.98
CA ASP A 246 12.26 6.24 14.83
C ASP A 246 13.10 5.13 15.50
N THR A 247 12.65 4.70 16.67
CA THR A 247 13.29 3.60 17.42
C THR A 247 12.76 2.22 17.03
N GLY A 248 11.72 2.15 16.19
CA GLY A 248 11.17 0.90 15.68
C GLY A 248 11.95 0.42 14.46
N VAL A 249 12.09 1.29 13.47
CA VAL A 249 12.85 1.03 12.25
C VAL A 249 13.94 2.08 12.12
N PRO A 250 15.23 1.70 12.19
CA PRO A 250 16.31 2.67 12.05
C PRO A 250 16.20 3.44 10.74
N VAL A 251 16.36 4.77 10.80
CA VAL A 251 16.24 5.67 9.64
C VAL A 251 17.21 5.31 8.51
N GLU A 252 18.30 4.63 8.84
CA GLU A 252 19.28 4.07 7.92
C GLU A 252 18.64 3.19 6.84
N ASN A 253 17.50 2.55 7.11
CA ASN A 253 16.73 1.82 6.09
C ASN A 253 16.43 2.72 4.88
N SER A 254 15.84 3.89 5.12
CA SER A 254 15.51 4.85 4.05
C SER A 254 16.76 5.47 3.43
N ILE A 255 17.76 5.81 4.26
CA ILE A 255 18.99 6.44 3.78
C ILE A 255 19.74 5.49 2.84
N GLN A 256 19.90 4.22 3.20
CA GLN A 256 20.63 3.25 2.38
C GLN A 256 19.88 2.96 1.07
N TYR A 257 18.55 2.81 1.10
CA TYR A 257 17.76 2.65 -0.12
C TYR A 257 17.89 3.87 -1.04
N TYR A 258 17.78 5.08 -0.49
CA TYR A 258 17.93 6.33 -1.25
C TYR A 258 19.32 6.43 -1.90
N LEU A 259 20.38 6.09 -1.17
CA LEU A 259 21.74 6.06 -1.70
C LEU A 259 21.91 5.01 -2.81
N ALA A 260 21.29 3.83 -2.65
CA ALA A 260 21.28 2.80 -3.69
C ALA A 260 20.58 3.29 -4.97
N LEU A 261 19.39 3.90 -4.87
CA LEU A 261 18.66 4.52 -6.00
C LEU A 261 19.51 5.59 -6.68
N LYS A 262 20.12 6.49 -5.89
CA LYS A 262 20.99 7.55 -6.38
C LYS A 262 22.20 6.99 -7.14
N SER A 263 22.82 5.93 -6.63
CA SER A 263 23.97 5.28 -7.29
C SER A 263 23.63 4.73 -8.68
N LYS A 264 22.37 4.32 -8.89
CA LYS A 264 21.82 3.85 -10.16
C LYS A 264 21.18 4.96 -11.01
N LYS A 265 21.26 6.22 -10.56
CA LYS A 265 20.64 7.40 -11.20
C LYS A 265 19.12 7.29 -11.34
N ILE A 266 18.48 6.58 -10.41
CA ILE A 266 17.02 6.49 -10.35
C ILE A 266 16.50 7.74 -9.62
N PRO A 267 15.51 8.46 -10.17
CA PRO A 267 14.92 9.61 -9.50
C PRO A 267 14.32 9.22 -8.16
N ALA A 268 14.73 9.92 -7.09
CA ALA A 268 14.20 9.70 -5.77
C ALA A 268 14.07 11.01 -4.99
N GLU A 269 13.02 11.14 -4.21
CA GLU A 269 12.81 12.23 -3.24
C GLU A 269 12.72 11.64 -1.84
N MET A 270 13.40 12.25 -0.87
CA MET A 270 13.42 11.77 0.51
C MET A 270 13.23 12.94 1.48
N HIS A 271 12.33 12.77 2.43
CA HIS A 271 12.09 13.71 3.53
C HIS A 271 12.44 13.05 4.86
N LEU A 272 13.37 13.65 5.59
CA LEU A 272 13.75 13.24 6.93
C LEU A 272 13.31 14.30 7.93
N TYR A 273 12.60 13.88 8.97
CA TYR A 273 12.10 14.76 10.01
C TYR A 273 12.78 14.46 11.34
N PRO A 274 13.21 15.45 12.14
CA PRO A 274 13.92 15.19 13.39
C PRO A 274 13.10 14.38 14.40
N LYS A 275 11.78 14.55 14.40
CA LYS A 275 10.86 13.90 15.34
C LYS A 275 9.61 13.36 14.67
N GLY A 276 9.09 12.26 15.17
CA GLY A 276 7.87 11.62 14.69
C GLY A 276 7.58 10.24 15.29
N GLY A 277 8.63 9.52 15.66
CA GLY A 277 8.59 8.11 16.02
C GLY A 277 8.14 7.20 14.86
N HIS A 278 7.86 5.94 15.18
CA HIS A 278 7.36 4.96 14.22
C HIS A 278 5.83 5.00 14.05
N GLY A 279 5.31 4.54 12.90
CA GLY A 279 3.89 4.20 12.74
C GLY A 279 2.92 5.40 12.84
N TYR A 280 3.38 6.59 12.46
CA TYR A 280 2.56 7.80 12.60
C TYR A 280 1.43 7.89 11.56
N GLY A 281 1.56 7.26 10.38
CA GLY A 281 0.56 7.37 9.31
C GLY A 281 0.19 8.82 9.00
N MET A 282 -1.11 9.14 9.01
CA MET A 282 -1.58 10.54 8.91
C MET A 282 -1.70 11.26 10.26
N ARG A 283 -1.44 10.59 11.39
CA ARG A 283 -1.63 11.12 12.75
C ARG A 283 -0.42 11.95 13.17
N THR A 284 -0.34 13.13 12.57
CA THR A 284 0.81 14.03 12.68
C THR A 284 0.48 15.36 13.37
N GLU A 285 -0.75 15.51 13.87
CA GLU A 285 -1.14 16.65 14.68
C GLU A 285 -0.19 16.81 15.89
N GLY A 286 0.29 18.04 16.10
CA GLY A 286 1.28 18.34 17.14
C GLY A 286 2.71 17.82 16.89
N LYS A 287 2.99 17.16 15.75
CA LYS A 287 4.34 16.63 15.41
C LYS A 287 5.23 17.61 14.63
N GLY A 288 4.94 18.91 14.69
CA GLY A 288 5.75 19.95 14.06
C GLY A 288 5.82 19.80 12.54
N SER A 289 7.01 19.97 11.95
CA SER A 289 7.22 19.93 10.50
C SER A 289 6.83 18.60 9.84
N LEU A 290 6.80 17.49 10.61
CA LEU A 290 6.32 16.21 10.10
C LEU A 290 4.88 16.31 9.59
N ALA A 291 4.05 17.19 10.16
CA ALA A 291 2.66 17.35 9.71
C ALA A 291 2.52 17.69 8.22
N ASN A 292 3.58 18.22 7.59
CA ASN A 292 3.58 18.63 6.18
C ASN A 292 4.06 17.54 5.21
N TRP A 293 4.41 16.34 5.70
CA TRP A 293 4.91 15.28 4.83
C TRP A 293 3.90 14.83 3.75
N PRO A 294 2.56 14.78 4.01
CA PRO A 294 1.60 14.44 2.97
C PRO A 294 1.57 15.47 1.84
N GLU A 295 1.76 16.75 2.15
CA GLU A 295 1.85 17.84 1.17
C GLU A 295 3.11 17.71 0.31
N ALA A 296 4.23 17.29 0.90
CA ALA A 296 5.43 16.97 0.14
C ALA A 296 5.18 15.83 -0.86
N MET A 297 4.50 14.77 -0.43
CA MET A 297 4.10 13.67 -1.31
C MET A 297 3.17 14.14 -2.43
N ALA A 298 2.19 15.02 -2.11
CA ALA A 298 1.32 15.61 -3.12
C ALA A 298 2.10 16.44 -4.15
N GLY A 299 3.07 17.23 -3.71
CA GLY A 299 3.95 18.02 -4.58
C GLY A 299 4.78 17.13 -5.51
N TRP A 300 5.32 16.03 -4.99
CA TRP A 300 6.05 15.03 -5.79
C TRP A 300 5.14 14.34 -6.82
N LEU A 301 3.95 13.88 -6.42
CA LEU A 301 2.96 13.26 -7.31
C LEU A 301 2.49 14.22 -8.41
N TYR A 302 2.30 15.49 -8.08
CA TYR A 302 1.96 16.54 -9.04
C TYR A 302 3.10 16.74 -10.05
N SER A 303 4.33 16.90 -9.57
CA SER A 303 5.51 17.08 -10.42
C SER A 303 5.77 15.90 -11.35
N ALA A 304 5.43 14.69 -10.91
CA ALA A 304 5.53 13.45 -11.70
C ALA A 304 4.32 13.20 -12.62
N GLY A 305 3.30 14.07 -12.62
CA GLY A 305 2.12 13.95 -13.50
C GLY A 305 1.10 12.88 -13.08
N TYR A 306 1.11 12.47 -11.82
CA TYR A 306 0.15 11.55 -11.22
C TYR A 306 -1.00 12.27 -10.49
N MET A 307 -0.83 13.55 -10.15
CA MET A 307 -1.83 14.36 -9.47
C MET A 307 -2.12 15.65 -10.26
N LYS A 308 -3.35 16.18 -10.14
CA LYS A 308 -3.73 17.51 -10.66
C LYS A 308 -3.63 18.56 -9.54
N LYS A 309 -3.42 19.81 -9.94
CA LYS A 309 -3.38 20.97 -9.02
C LYS A 309 -4.77 21.28 -8.48
#